data_AF-A0A914MKI5-F1
#
_entry.id   AF-A0A914MKI5-F1
#
_cell.length_a   1.000
_cell.length_b   1.000
_cell.length_c   1.000
_cell.angle_alpha   90.00
_cell.angle_beta   90.00
_cell.angle_gamma   90.00
#
_symmetry.space_group_name_H-M   'P 1'
#
loop_
_entity.id
_entity.type
_entity.pdbx_description
1 polymer ?
#
loop_
_entity_poly.entity_id
_entity_poly.type
_entity_poly.pdbx_seq_one_letter_code
_entity_poly.pdbx_strand_id
1 'polypeptide(L)'
;MNFTLNKKENQQIIKNNDKILKFRKFNRHRKNKILAESSEDDDDSGCAIDELYYYSWIPLKTKNITNSSSLNLNKIIKYQLPLQDFSKNFCLNIKNKKEYSEFKEFIVKRRQNYFGQGIPKKIVGEKVYCRQCKSPIESKTLAITAITHFGVYAHWHPNCFVCVECKELLVNLIYFAHQDNIFCGRHHAELTKPRCASCDELIFGEECTEAEGKTWHLNHFCCIKCNQPLAGCQYVMKILKENKKEFPFCLSCCQNISSNNYCATCFVKIPSDYPHIVAKNENSFKWHINSNCFCCSICKVNN
;
A
#
# COMPACT_ATOMS: atom_id res chain seq x y z
N MET A 1 -27.22 -11.22 -13.14
CA MET A 1 -26.70 -10.89 -14.48
C MET A 1 -25.48 -11.78 -14.74
N ASN A 2 -25.63 -12.77 -15.62
CA ASN A 2 -24.59 -13.75 -15.95
C ASN A 2 -23.50 -13.09 -16.81
N PHE A 3 -22.29 -12.98 -16.27
CA PHE A 3 -21.12 -12.58 -17.05
C PHE A 3 -20.44 -13.82 -17.64
N THR A 4 -20.76 -14.14 -18.89
CA THR A 4 -20.06 -15.15 -19.69
C THR A 4 -18.71 -14.60 -20.18
N LEU A 5 -17.61 -14.99 -19.52
CA LEU A 5 -16.25 -14.68 -19.99
C LEU A 5 -15.91 -15.49 -21.26
N ASN A 6 -15.30 -14.82 -22.24
CA ASN A 6 -15.21 -15.24 -23.63
C ASN A 6 -14.19 -16.39 -23.85
N LYS A 7 -14.54 -17.38 -24.69
CA LYS A 7 -13.72 -18.60 -24.95
C LYS A 7 -12.29 -18.32 -25.43
N LYS A 8 -12.03 -17.14 -26.02
CA LYS A 8 -10.69 -16.73 -26.50
C LYS A 8 -9.71 -16.39 -25.36
N GLU A 9 -10.19 -15.84 -24.24
CA GLU A 9 -9.34 -15.52 -23.08
C GLU A 9 -8.86 -16.79 -22.37
N ASN A 10 -9.70 -17.83 -22.33
CA ASN A 10 -9.38 -19.13 -21.73
C ASN A 10 -8.25 -19.87 -22.47
N GLN A 11 -8.15 -19.77 -23.79
CA GLN A 11 -7.08 -20.42 -24.56
C GLN A 11 -5.73 -19.72 -24.40
N GLN A 12 -5.72 -18.39 -24.24
CA GLN A 12 -4.51 -17.61 -23.97
C GLN A 12 -3.92 -17.92 -22.58
N ILE A 13 -4.79 -18.20 -21.60
CA ILE A 13 -4.40 -18.58 -20.23
C ILE A 13 -3.74 -19.96 -20.21
N ILE A 14 -4.27 -20.94 -20.95
CA ILE A 14 -3.73 -22.31 -20.99
C ILE A 14 -2.33 -22.35 -21.62
N LYS A 15 -2.09 -21.65 -22.73
CA LYS A 15 -0.75 -21.59 -23.37
C LYS A 15 0.32 -20.89 -22.50
N ASN A 16 -0.10 -20.03 -21.58
CA ASN A 16 0.79 -19.39 -20.61
C ASN A 16 1.17 -20.31 -19.44
N ASN A 17 0.35 -21.32 -19.13
CA ASN A 17 0.58 -22.24 -18.01
C ASN A 17 1.81 -23.14 -18.20
N ASP A 18 2.09 -23.59 -19.44
CA ASP A 18 3.27 -24.42 -19.74
C ASP A 18 4.59 -23.65 -19.64
N LYS A 19 4.58 -22.34 -19.93
CA LYS A 19 5.73 -21.45 -19.74
C LYS A 19 5.97 -21.13 -18.26
N ILE A 20 4.91 -20.96 -17.47
CA ILE A 20 4.97 -20.71 -16.03
C ILE A 20 5.48 -21.94 -15.26
N LEU A 21 5.11 -23.16 -15.66
CA LEU A 21 5.62 -24.40 -15.07
C LEU A 21 7.12 -24.62 -15.32
N LYS A 22 7.64 -24.23 -16.50
CA LYS A 22 9.10 -24.25 -16.78
C LYS A 22 9.85 -23.19 -15.98
N PHE A 23 9.28 -22.00 -15.80
CA PHE A 23 9.84 -20.92 -14.97
C PHE A 23 9.91 -21.28 -13.47
N ARG A 24 9.01 -22.15 -12.99
CA ARG A 24 8.99 -22.66 -11.60
C ARG A 24 10.17 -23.57 -11.25
N LYS A 25 10.62 -24.42 -12.18
CA LYS A 25 11.84 -25.22 -11.99
C LYS A 25 13.09 -24.33 -11.90
N PHE A 26 13.13 -23.27 -12.71
CA PHE A 26 14.22 -22.29 -12.72
C PHE A 26 14.30 -21.48 -11.40
N ASN A 27 13.18 -20.97 -10.89
CA ASN A 27 13.17 -20.21 -9.62
C ASN A 27 13.39 -21.07 -8.37
N ARG A 28 13.04 -22.36 -8.39
CA ARG A 28 13.35 -23.29 -7.28
C ARG A 28 14.86 -23.56 -7.18
N HIS A 29 15.57 -23.69 -8.30
CA HIS A 29 17.03 -23.76 -8.30
C HIS A 29 17.69 -22.44 -7.87
N ARG A 30 17.15 -21.29 -8.30
CA ARG A 30 17.66 -19.98 -7.89
C ARG A 30 17.42 -19.67 -6.40
N LYS A 31 16.28 -20.12 -5.84
CA LYS A 31 15.97 -20.07 -4.40
C LYS A 31 17.01 -20.82 -3.57
N ASN A 32 17.43 -22.00 -4.02
CA ASN A 32 18.44 -22.81 -3.32
C ASN A 32 19.85 -22.23 -3.46
N LYS A 33 20.18 -21.58 -4.59
CA LYS A 33 21.48 -20.94 -4.81
C LYS A 33 21.66 -19.67 -3.96
N ILE A 34 20.62 -18.84 -3.85
CA ILE A 34 20.65 -17.60 -3.06
C ILE A 34 20.67 -17.87 -1.54
N LEU A 35 20.06 -18.98 -1.09
CA LEU A 35 20.17 -19.41 0.32
C LEU A 35 21.60 -19.87 0.68
N ALA A 36 22.35 -20.43 -0.29
CA ALA A 36 23.74 -20.84 -0.09
C ALA A 36 24.74 -19.67 -0.11
N GLU A 37 24.41 -18.55 -0.77
CA GLU A 37 25.25 -17.33 -0.85
C GLU A 37 25.02 -16.36 0.33
N SER A 38 24.23 -16.74 1.34
CA SER A 38 23.88 -15.88 2.50
C SER A 38 24.73 -16.11 3.76
N SER A 39 25.80 -16.90 3.66
CA SER A 39 26.65 -17.27 4.81
C SER A 39 28.05 -16.66 4.81
N GLU A 40 28.46 -15.86 3.84
CA GLU A 40 29.81 -15.28 3.82
C GLU A 40 29.78 -13.80 3.38
N ASP A 41 30.38 -12.97 4.24
CA ASP A 41 31.03 -11.68 4.01
C ASP A 41 30.26 -10.34 4.14
N ASP A 42 30.82 -9.52 5.05
CA ASP A 42 30.48 -8.16 5.47
C ASP A 42 30.83 -7.09 4.40
N ASP A 43 30.39 -7.25 3.15
CA ASP A 43 30.67 -6.25 2.11
C ASP A 43 29.43 -5.53 1.57
N ASP A 44 29.58 -4.20 1.53
CA ASP A 44 28.68 -3.10 1.14
C ASP A 44 28.24 -3.13 -0.35
N SER A 45 27.98 -4.31 -0.91
CA SER A 45 27.57 -4.51 -2.31
C SER A 45 26.04 -4.49 -2.52
N GLY A 46 25.29 -4.00 -1.54
CA GLY A 46 23.83 -3.99 -1.52
C GLY A 46 23.18 -2.93 -2.41
N CYS A 47 23.30 -3.05 -3.74
CA CYS A 47 22.57 -2.17 -4.66
C CYS A 47 21.89 -2.89 -5.84
N ALA A 48 22.58 -3.79 -6.55
CA ALA A 48 21.98 -4.44 -7.72
C ALA A 48 21.02 -5.59 -7.36
N ILE A 49 21.29 -6.26 -6.23
CA ILE A 49 20.54 -7.45 -5.81
C ILE A 49 19.13 -7.07 -5.33
N ASP A 50 19.01 -5.99 -4.56
CA ASP A 50 17.73 -5.55 -4.00
C ASP A 50 16.78 -5.03 -5.09
N GLU A 51 17.30 -4.32 -6.10
CA GLU A 51 16.50 -3.80 -7.20
C GLU A 51 15.99 -4.94 -8.11
N LEU A 52 16.89 -5.84 -8.54
CA LEU A 52 16.52 -7.04 -9.32
C LEU A 52 15.55 -7.94 -8.54
N TYR A 53 15.68 -7.99 -7.21
CA TYR A 53 14.79 -8.74 -6.34
C TYR A 53 13.40 -8.12 -6.29
N TYR A 54 13.28 -6.80 -6.09
CA TYR A 54 12.01 -6.08 -6.17
C TYR A 54 11.29 -6.33 -7.50
N TYR A 55 12.02 -6.26 -8.63
CA TYR A 55 11.42 -6.54 -9.94
C TYR A 55 10.95 -7.99 -10.12
N SER A 56 11.45 -8.94 -9.32
CA SER A 56 10.96 -10.32 -9.31
C SER A 56 9.61 -10.50 -8.61
N TRP A 57 9.21 -9.50 -7.81
CA TRP A 57 7.93 -9.47 -7.08
C TRP A 57 6.84 -8.77 -7.89
N ILE A 58 7.22 -8.03 -8.94
CA ILE A 58 6.28 -7.42 -9.87
C ILE A 58 5.70 -8.47 -10.82
N PRO A 59 4.37 -8.62 -10.93
CA PRO A 59 3.73 -9.51 -11.89
C PRO A 59 4.19 -9.31 -13.34
N LEU A 60 4.64 -10.37 -14.04
CA LEU A 60 5.16 -10.29 -15.42
C LEU A 60 4.20 -9.64 -16.43
N LYS A 61 2.88 -9.72 -16.22
CA LYS A 61 1.88 -9.09 -17.10
C LYS A 61 1.94 -7.55 -17.06
N THR A 62 2.49 -6.94 -16.02
CA THR A 62 2.54 -5.47 -15.90
C THR A 62 3.59 -4.84 -16.81
N LYS A 63 4.62 -5.61 -17.21
CA LYS A 63 5.72 -5.13 -18.06
C LYS A 63 5.29 -4.85 -19.51
N ASN A 64 4.16 -5.38 -19.97
CA ASN A 64 3.76 -5.37 -21.40
C ASN A 64 2.30 -4.92 -21.66
N ILE A 65 1.66 -4.11 -20.81
CA ILE A 65 0.28 -3.64 -21.04
C ILE A 65 0.28 -2.11 -21.20
N THR A 66 0.04 -1.64 -22.42
CA THR A 66 -0.13 -0.23 -22.79
C THR A 66 -1.62 0.10 -22.87
N ASN A 67 -2.31 0.42 -21.76
CA ASN A 67 -3.70 0.91 -21.74
C ASN A 67 -4.07 1.51 -20.37
N SER A 68 -5.19 2.23 -20.23
CA SER A 68 -5.67 2.84 -18.97
C SER A 68 -5.76 1.87 -17.78
N SER A 69 -5.99 0.59 -18.05
CA SER A 69 -5.96 -0.52 -17.10
C SER A 69 -4.55 -0.80 -16.52
N SER A 70 -3.47 -0.48 -17.24
CA SER A 70 -2.10 -0.59 -16.70
C SER A 70 -1.73 0.54 -15.75
N LEU A 71 -2.31 1.74 -15.94
CA LEU A 71 -2.08 2.87 -15.04
C LEU A 71 -2.66 2.58 -13.65
N ASN A 72 -3.86 1.99 -13.59
CA ASN A 72 -4.49 1.57 -12.33
C ASN A 72 -3.67 0.45 -11.66
N LEU A 73 -3.28 -0.58 -12.43
CA LEU A 73 -2.47 -1.68 -11.91
C LEU A 73 -1.12 -1.22 -11.35
N ASN A 74 -0.45 -0.27 -12.02
CA ASN A 74 0.80 0.31 -11.52
C ASN A 74 0.60 1.08 -10.21
N LYS A 75 -0.52 1.81 -10.06
CA LYS A 75 -0.86 2.48 -8.80
C LYS A 75 -1.08 1.46 -7.68
N ILE A 76 -1.82 0.37 -7.95
CA ILE A 76 -2.06 -0.71 -6.99
C ILE A 76 -0.73 -1.35 -6.58
N ILE A 77 0.16 -1.66 -7.52
CA ILE A 77 1.45 -2.28 -7.23
C ILE A 77 2.33 -1.37 -6.38
N LYS A 78 2.44 -0.07 -6.73
CA LYS A 78 3.21 0.90 -5.94
C LYS A 78 2.68 1.01 -4.51
N TYR A 79 1.36 0.98 -4.35
CA TYR A 79 0.74 0.99 -3.03
C TYR A 79 1.01 -0.31 -2.26
N GLN A 80 0.83 -1.48 -2.90
CA GLN A 80 0.95 -2.77 -2.23
C GLN A 80 2.41 -3.20 -1.98
N LEU A 81 3.35 -2.71 -2.78
CA LEU A 81 4.77 -3.05 -2.73
C LEU A 81 5.62 -1.78 -2.77
N PRO A 82 5.55 -0.95 -1.71
CA PRO A 82 6.36 0.25 -1.64
C PRO A 82 7.85 -0.11 -1.53
N LEU A 83 8.71 0.62 -2.24
CA LEU A 83 10.14 0.29 -2.37
C LEU A 83 10.89 0.26 -1.03
N GLN A 84 10.51 1.15 -0.12
CA GLN A 84 11.04 1.20 1.25
C GLN A 84 10.76 -0.07 2.07
N ASP A 85 9.80 -0.91 1.68
CA ASP A 85 9.56 -2.20 2.34
C ASP A 85 10.55 -3.29 1.86
N PHE A 86 11.44 -2.97 0.91
CA PHE A 86 12.32 -3.94 0.25
C PHE A 86 13.79 -3.57 0.28
N SER A 87 14.11 -2.28 0.34
CA SER A 87 15.49 -1.81 0.35
C SER A 87 15.68 -0.63 1.27
N LYS A 88 16.76 -0.69 2.06
CA LYS A 88 17.16 0.35 3.00
C LYS A 88 17.47 1.68 2.30
N ASN A 89 17.86 1.65 1.02
CA ASN A 89 18.20 2.84 0.24
C ASN A 89 17.00 3.78 0.04
N PHE A 90 15.78 3.25 0.12
CA PHE A 90 14.55 4.02 0.05
C PHE A 90 13.96 4.36 1.43
N CYS A 91 14.61 3.97 2.52
CA CYS A 91 14.16 4.25 3.89
C CYS A 91 14.92 5.43 4.48
N LEU A 92 14.21 6.51 4.79
CA LEU A 92 14.79 7.70 5.40
C LEU A 92 14.84 7.65 6.93
N ASN A 93 14.03 6.78 7.56
CA ASN A 93 13.81 6.82 9.02
C ASN A 93 14.45 5.68 9.81
N ILE A 94 15.21 4.78 9.15
CA ILE A 94 16.05 3.78 9.83
C ILE A 94 17.40 4.44 10.15
N LYS A 95 17.67 4.71 11.42
CA LYS A 95 18.76 5.59 11.88
C LYS A 95 19.92 4.86 12.55
N ASN A 96 19.67 3.71 13.18
CA ASN A 96 20.67 3.01 13.98
C ASN A 96 20.82 1.54 13.57
N LYS A 97 21.90 0.89 14.07
CA LYS A 97 22.22 -0.51 13.74
C LYS A 97 21.13 -1.49 14.18
N LYS A 98 20.44 -1.22 15.30
CA LYS A 98 19.38 -2.08 15.81
C LYS A 98 18.17 -2.08 14.87
N GLU A 99 17.66 -0.91 14.52
CA GLU A 99 16.57 -0.75 13.55
C GLU A 99 16.93 -1.38 12.20
N TYR A 100 18.18 -1.23 11.74
CA TYR A 100 18.64 -1.85 10.51
C TYR A 100 18.67 -3.38 10.60
N SER A 101 19.08 -3.94 11.75
CA SER A 101 19.03 -5.37 11.97
C SER A 101 17.59 -5.90 11.96
N GLU A 102 16.66 -5.19 12.60
CA GLU A 102 15.24 -5.53 12.57
C GLU A 102 14.64 -5.43 11.16
N PHE A 103 15.05 -4.44 10.36
CA PHE A 103 14.68 -4.34 8.96
C PHE A 103 15.13 -5.56 8.15
N LYS A 104 16.40 -5.99 8.33
CA LYS A 104 16.92 -7.20 7.65
C LYS A 104 16.12 -8.44 8.02
N GLU A 105 15.81 -8.63 9.31
CA GLU A 105 14.96 -9.74 9.75
C GLU A 105 13.56 -9.69 9.15
N PHE A 106 12.96 -8.49 9.11
CA PHE A 106 11.66 -8.28 8.50
C PHE A 106 11.66 -8.70 7.02
N ILE A 107 12.68 -8.31 6.26
CA ILE A 107 12.83 -8.73 4.86
C ILE A 107 12.88 -10.26 4.79
N VAL A 108 13.74 -10.91 5.57
CA VAL A 108 13.86 -12.39 5.57
C VAL A 108 12.51 -13.06 5.86
N LYS A 109 11.80 -12.64 6.92
CA LYS A 109 10.47 -13.16 7.29
C LYS A 109 9.46 -12.91 6.17
N ARG A 110 9.45 -11.72 5.58
CA ARG A 110 8.57 -11.35 4.46
C ARG A 110 8.79 -12.23 3.24
N ARG A 111 10.05 -12.60 2.94
CA ARG A 111 10.40 -13.53 1.84
C ARG A 111 9.86 -14.94 2.07
N GLN A 112 9.86 -15.42 3.32
CA GLN A 112 9.30 -16.75 3.66
C GLN A 112 7.78 -16.80 3.47
N ASN A 113 7.10 -15.68 3.68
CA ASN A 113 5.65 -15.55 3.56
C ASN A 113 5.17 -15.13 2.15
N TYR A 114 6.10 -14.94 1.21
CA TYR A 114 5.81 -14.63 -0.19
C TYR A 114 5.46 -15.91 -0.96
N PHE A 115 4.23 -16.03 -1.44
CA PHE A 115 3.76 -17.20 -2.18
C PHE A 115 3.49 -16.93 -3.68
N GLY A 116 3.93 -15.77 -4.18
CA GLY A 116 3.75 -15.39 -5.58
C GLY A 116 2.30 -15.07 -5.91
N GLN A 117 1.82 -15.56 -7.05
CA GLN A 117 0.46 -15.29 -7.54
C GLN A 117 -0.43 -16.53 -7.41
N GLY A 118 -1.72 -16.30 -7.20
CA GLY A 118 -2.72 -17.35 -7.29
C GLY A 118 -2.72 -17.97 -8.69
N ILE A 119 -2.95 -19.28 -8.78
CA ILE A 119 -2.94 -20.03 -10.03
C ILE A 119 -4.39 -20.23 -10.49
N PRO A 120 -4.81 -19.66 -11.62
CA PRO A 120 -6.11 -20.00 -12.19
C PRO A 120 -6.10 -21.47 -12.63
N LYS A 121 -6.99 -22.28 -12.05
CA LYS A 121 -7.14 -23.71 -12.35
C LYS A 121 -8.62 -24.03 -12.56
N LYS A 122 -8.91 -24.78 -13.62
CA LYS A 122 -10.25 -25.33 -13.82
C LYS A 122 -10.44 -26.51 -12.88
N ILE A 123 -11.50 -26.49 -12.07
CA ILE A 123 -11.81 -27.59 -11.15
C ILE A 123 -12.37 -28.77 -11.95
N VAL A 124 -11.79 -29.95 -11.78
CA VAL A 124 -12.21 -31.20 -12.41
C VAL A 124 -12.16 -32.29 -11.35
N GLY A 125 -13.17 -33.17 -11.31
CA GLY A 125 -13.23 -34.26 -10.34
C GLY A 125 -13.90 -33.86 -9.02
N GLU A 126 -13.19 -34.07 -7.92
CA GLU A 126 -13.69 -33.97 -6.54
C GLU A 126 -14.32 -32.62 -6.19
N LYS A 127 -15.23 -32.66 -5.21
CA LYS A 127 -15.89 -31.48 -4.66
C LYS A 127 -14.90 -30.67 -3.83
N VAL A 128 -14.60 -29.46 -4.29
CA VAL A 128 -13.74 -28.51 -3.58
C VAL A 128 -14.57 -27.37 -2.99
N TYR A 129 -14.08 -26.78 -1.91
CA TYR A 129 -14.75 -25.69 -1.21
C TYR A 129 -13.89 -24.43 -1.22
N CYS A 130 -14.54 -23.28 -1.36
CA CYS A 130 -13.85 -22.00 -1.30
C CYS A 130 -13.36 -21.75 0.12
N ARG A 131 -12.05 -21.48 0.28
CA ARG A 131 -11.43 -21.23 1.58
C ARG A 131 -12.02 -20.00 2.29
N GLN A 132 -12.47 -18.98 1.55
CA GLN A 132 -13.02 -17.74 2.10
C GLN A 132 -14.49 -17.87 2.48
N CYS A 133 -15.40 -18.12 1.52
CA CYS A 133 -16.85 -18.15 1.78
C CYS A 133 -17.36 -19.50 2.26
N LYS A 134 -16.51 -20.54 2.28
CA LYS A 134 -16.83 -21.93 2.65
C LYS A 134 -17.85 -22.62 1.74
N SER A 135 -18.46 -21.92 0.78
CA SER A 135 -19.35 -22.50 -0.23
C SER A 135 -18.60 -23.41 -1.22
N PRO A 136 -19.26 -24.44 -1.75
CA PRO A 136 -18.68 -25.31 -2.77
C PRO A 136 -18.33 -24.52 -4.04
N ILE A 137 -17.25 -24.90 -4.71
CA ILE A 137 -16.91 -24.39 -6.04
C ILE A 137 -17.41 -25.39 -7.07
N GLU A 138 -18.23 -24.92 -8.01
CA GLU A 138 -18.84 -25.77 -9.04
C GLU A 138 -17.78 -26.47 -9.92
N SER A 139 -18.00 -27.75 -10.20
CA SER A 139 -17.15 -28.51 -11.12
C SER A 139 -17.13 -27.86 -12.51
N LYS A 140 -15.98 -27.94 -13.19
CA LYS A 140 -15.72 -27.35 -14.51
C LYS A 140 -15.71 -25.81 -14.54
N THR A 141 -15.76 -25.14 -13.39
CA THR A 141 -15.57 -23.67 -13.29
C THR A 141 -14.11 -23.31 -12.96
N LEU A 142 -13.78 -22.02 -13.13
CA LEU A 142 -12.45 -21.49 -12.82
C LEU A 142 -12.35 -21.17 -11.33
N ALA A 143 -11.31 -21.69 -10.67
CA ALA A 143 -10.93 -21.35 -9.31
C ALA A 143 -9.51 -20.80 -9.28
N ILE A 144 -9.19 -20.07 -8.22
CA ILE A 144 -7.82 -19.69 -7.90
C ILE A 144 -7.27 -20.70 -6.91
N THR A 145 -6.16 -21.34 -7.26
CA THR A 145 -5.43 -22.27 -6.40
C THR A 145 -4.19 -21.58 -5.86
N ALA A 146 -4.02 -21.57 -4.54
CA ALA A 146 -2.89 -20.94 -3.86
C ALA A 146 -2.34 -21.84 -2.75
N ILE A 147 -1.07 -21.64 -2.42
CA ILE A 147 -0.36 -22.35 -1.37
C ILE A 147 -0.61 -21.59 -0.06
N THR A 148 -0.75 -22.33 1.04
CA THR A 148 -0.82 -21.78 2.40
C THR A 148 0.28 -22.41 3.26
N HIS A 149 0.48 -21.90 4.48
CA HIS A 149 1.58 -22.30 5.38
C HIS A 149 1.70 -23.81 5.61
N PHE A 150 0.61 -24.55 5.52
CA PHE A 150 0.61 -26.02 5.70
C PHE A 150 0.94 -26.82 4.43
N GLY A 151 1.41 -26.17 3.35
CA GLY A 151 1.74 -26.84 2.09
C GLY A 151 0.53 -27.39 1.33
N VAL A 152 -0.68 -27.28 1.89
CA VAL A 152 -1.92 -27.70 1.25
C VAL A 152 -2.36 -26.62 0.28
N TYR A 153 -2.60 -27.04 -0.97
CA TYR A 153 -3.25 -26.20 -1.95
C TYR A 153 -4.70 -25.94 -1.53
N ALA A 154 -5.06 -24.66 -1.43
CA ALA A 154 -6.43 -24.24 -1.18
C ALA A 154 -7.03 -23.61 -2.43
N HIS A 155 -8.36 -23.57 -2.47
CA HIS A 155 -9.12 -23.06 -3.61
C HIS A 155 -10.00 -21.88 -3.20
N TRP A 156 -10.10 -20.90 -4.08
CA TRP A 156 -10.99 -19.75 -3.93
C TRP A 156 -11.79 -19.54 -5.21
N HIS A 157 -13.02 -19.05 -5.07
CA HIS A 157 -13.64 -18.35 -6.18
C HIS A 157 -12.76 -17.15 -6.59
N PRO A 158 -12.71 -16.77 -7.88
CA PRO A 158 -11.96 -15.59 -8.31
C PRO A 158 -12.29 -14.33 -7.49
N ASN A 159 -13.57 -14.09 -7.20
CA ASN A 159 -14.02 -12.93 -6.41
C ASN A 159 -13.79 -13.07 -4.90
N CYS A 160 -13.44 -14.26 -4.42
CA CYS A 160 -13.13 -14.51 -3.02
C CYS A 160 -11.62 -14.47 -2.73
N PHE A 161 -10.78 -14.39 -3.75
CA PHE A 161 -9.33 -14.30 -3.60
C PHE A 161 -8.92 -12.84 -3.39
N VAL A 162 -9.23 -12.33 -2.20
CA VAL A 162 -9.07 -10.92 -1.81
C VAL A 162 -8.19 -10.77 -0.57
N CYS A 163 -7.54 -9.62 -0.43
CA CYS A 163 -6.86 -9.26 0.82
C CYS A 163 -7.85 -9.20 1.99
N VAL A 164 -7.49 -9.77 3.14
CA VAL A 164 -8.37 -9.72 4.33
C VAL A 164 -8.65 -8.30 4.80
N GLU A 165 -7.66 -7.40 4.78
CA GLU A 165 -7.85 -6.01 5.21
C GLU A 165 -8.61 -5.15 4.17
N CYS A 166 -8.01 -4.85 3.01
CA CYS A 166 -8.62 -3.92 2.05
C CYS A 166 -9.60 -4.54 1.05
N LYS A 167 -9.82 -5.85 1.08
CA LYS A 167 -10.70 -6.58 0.14
C LYS A 167 -10.32 -6.47 -1.35
N GLU A 168 -9.13 -5.96 -1.67
CA GLU A 168 -8.61 -5.88 -3.04
C GLU A 168 -8.44 -7.28 -3.65
N LEU A 169 -8.77 -7.44 -4.93
CA LEU A 169 -8.65 -8.71 -5.65
C LEU A 169 -7.19 -9.03 -5.96
N LEU A 170 -6.72 -10.19 -5.49
CA LEU A 170 -5.31 -10.59 -5.61
C LEU A 170 -5.05 -11.55 -6.79
N VAL A 171 -6.05 -11.81 -7.63
CA VAL A 171 -5.98 -12.83 -8.70
C VAL A 171 -4.79 -12.63 -9.65
N ASN A 172 -4.44 -11.37 -9.95
CA ASN A 172 -3.32 -11.00 -10.81
C ASN A 172 -2.18 -10.28 -10.04
N LEU A 173 -2.26 -10.28 -8.71
CA LEU A 173 -1.30 -9.64 -7.82
C LEU A 173 -0.56 -10.71 -7.02
N ILE A 174 0.53 -10.30 -6.38
CA ILE A 174 1.18 -11.18 -5.44
C ILE A 174 0.41 -11.18 -4.11
N TYR A 175 0.45 -12.31 -3.42
CA TYR A 175 -0.16 -12.46 -2.10
C TYR A 175 0.84 -13.03 -1.10
N PHE A 176 0.55 -12.75 0.16
CA PHE A 176 1.25 -13.27 1.31
C PHE A 176 0.27 -14.06 2.15
N ALA A 177 0.72 -15.19 2.71
CA ALA A 177 -0.09 -15.94 3.66
C ALA A 177 0.41 -15.64 5.06
N HIS A 178 -0.52 -15.40 5.98
CA HIS A 178 -0.24 -15.33 7.40
C HIS A 178 -1.30 -16.14 8.12
N GLN A 179 -0.87 -17.17 8.85
CA GLN A 179 -1.76 -18.20 9.40
C GLN A 179 -2.63 -18.79 8.27
N ASP A 180 -3.97 -18.69 8.39
CA ASP A 180 -4.95 -19.20 7.44
C ASP A 180 -5.49 -18.16 6.44
N ASN A 181 -4.95 -16.94 6.50
CA ASN A 181 -5.45 -15.79 5.78
C ASN A 181 -4.47 -15.33 4.69
N ILE A 182 -5.02 -14.67 3.66
CA ILE A 182 -4.23 -14.08 2.56
C ILE A 182 -4.29 -12.54 2.61
N PHE A 183 -3.15 -11.92 2.35
CA PHE A 183 -2.96 -10.48 2.43
C PHE A 183 -2.24 -9.96 1.18
N CYS A 184 -2.49 -8.70 0.84
CA CYS A 184 -1.62 -7.99 -0.09
C CYS A 184 -0.27 -7.67 0.57
N GLY A 185 0.73 -7.27 -0.21
CA GLY A 185 2.06 -6.96 0.31
C GLY A 185 2.04 -5.92 1.43
N ARG A 186 1.26 -4.86 1.28
CA ARG A 186 1.22 -3.75 2.24
C ARG A 186 0.63 -4.17 3.58
N HIS A 187 -0.58 -4.74 3.57
CA HIS A 187 -1.21 -5.16 4.83
C HIS A 187 -0.46 -6.31 5.50
N HIS A 188 0.18 -7.21 4.73
CA HIS A 188 1.07 -8.21 5.33
C HIS A 188 2.27 -7.56 6.05
N ALA A 189 2.83 -6.47 5.50
CA ALA A 189 3.89 -5.73 6.19
C ALA A 189 3.39 -5.11 7.50
N GLU A 190 2.20 -4.51 7.45
CA GLU A 190 1.55 -3.83 8.57
C GLU A 190 1.15 -4.77 9.72
N LEU A 191 1.02 -6.09 9.47
CA LEU A 191 0.90 -7.10 10.53
C LEU A 191 2.17 -7.27 11.36
N THR A 192 3.34 -6.91 10.80
CA THR A 192 4.65 -7.16 11.45
C THR A 192 5.22 -5.89 12.07
N LYS A 193 5.08 -4.75 11.38
CA LYS A 193 5.58 -3.46 11.84
C LYS A 193 4.55 -2.38 11.53
N PRO A 194 4.34 -1.40 12.44
CA PRO A 194 3.40 -0.31 12.19
C PRO A 194 3.91 0.59 11.06
N ARG A 195 2.98 1.21 10.29
CA ARG A 195 3.32 2.12 9.20
C ARG A 195 3.03 3.56 9.58
N CYS A 196 3.99 4.45 9.34
CA CYS A 196 3.83 5.87 9.61
C CYS A 196 2.81 6.50 8.65
N ALA A 197 1.75 7.10 9.19
CA ALA A 197 0.71 7.74 8.39
C ALA A 197 1.17 9.00 7.63
N SER A 198 2.31 9.60 8.00
CA SER A 198 2.89 10.76 7.29
C SER A 198 3.79 10.37 6.13
N CYS A 199 4.77 9.49 6.37
CA CYS A 199 5.84 9.19 5.42
C CYS A 199 5.70 7.84 4.70
N ASP A 200 4.69 7.04 5.07
CA ASP A 200 4.41 5.73 4.49
C ASP A 200 5.51 4.66 4.68
N GLU A 201 6.51 4.92 5.53
CA GLU A 201 7.54 3.94 5.91
C GLU A 201 7.09 3.11 7.13
N LEU A 202 7.53 1.85 7.19
CA LEU A 202 7.39 1.02 8.39
C LEU A 202 8.30 1.55 9.51
N ILE A 203 7.79 1.52 10.74
CA ILE A 203 8.48 2.02 11.92
C ILE A 203 9.21 0.83 12.58
N PHE A 204 10.53 0.86 12.51
CA PHE A 204 11.40 -0.13 13.15
C PHE A 204 11.93 0.32 14.51
N GLY A 205 11.73 1.60 14.87
CA GLY A 205 12.06 2.11 16.19
C GLY A 205 11.21 1.44 17.29
N GLU A 206 11.76 1.42 18.50
CA GLU A 206 11.08 0.87 19.68
C GLU A 206 9.85 1.70 20.08
N GLU A 207 9.92 3.01 19.84
CA GLU A 207 8.89 3.96 20.19
C GLU A 207 8.23 4.55 18.94
N CYS A 208 6.90 4.72 19.01
CA CYS A 208 6.12 5.41 18.01
C CYS A 208 4.98 6.17 18.68
N THR A 209 4.38 7.12 17.97
CA THR A 209 3.18 7.81 18.43
C THR A 209 1.95 7.15 17.83
N GLU A 210 0.97 6.83 18.69
CA GLU A 210 -0.35 6.38 18.28
C GLU A 210 -1.36 7.51 18.49
N ALA A 211 -2.08 7.88 17.44
CA ALA A 211 -3.10 8.92 17.46
C ALA A 211 -4.10 8.69 16.33
N GLU A 212 -5.40 8.89 16.60
CA GLU A 212 -6.48 8.72 15.60
C GLU A 212 -6.52 7.31 14.97
N GLY A 213 -6.17 6.27 15.74
CA GLY A 213 -6.06 4.90 15.25
C GLY A 213 -4.95 4.71 14.20
N LYS A 214 -4.02 5.65 14.10
CA LYS A 214 -2.87 5.63 13.18
C LYS A 214 -1.57 5.68 13.97
N THR A 215 -0.53 5.11 13.38
CA THR A 215 0.83 5.09 13.91
C THR A 215 1.71 6.09 13.19
N TRP A 216 2.64 6.71 13.91
CA TRP A 216 3.53 7.74 13.40
C TRP A 216 4.93 7.55 13.98
N HIS A 217 5.96 7.84 13.19
CA HIS A 217 7.27 8.11 13.79
C HIS A 217 7.15 9.32 14.72
N LEU A 218 7.94 9.35 15.81
CA LEU A 218 7.90 10.44 16.80
C LEU A 218 8.02 11.84 16.17
N ASN A 219 8.87 11.98 15.14
CA ASN A 219 9.10 13.25 14.45
C ASN A 219 8.06 13.58 13.37
N HIS A 220 7.14 12.66 13.06
CA HIS A 220 6.14 12.81 12.02
C HIS A 220 4.74 13.11 12.55
N PHE A 221 4.50 12.93 13.85
CA PHE A 221 3.28 13.44 14.48
C PHE A 221 3.50 14.87 14.96
N CYS A 222 3.55 15.80 14.00
CA CYS A 222 3.82 17.20 14.24
C CYS A 222 2.78 18.09 13.55
N CYS A 223 2.60 19.31 14.05
CA CYS A 223 1.71 20.26 13.41
C CYS A 223 2.19 20.56 11.99
N ILE A 224 1.34 20.34 11.00
CA ILE A 224 1.69 20.54 9.57
C ILE A 224 2.13 21.98 9.24
N LYS A 225 1.82 22.96 10.09
CA LYS A 225 2.17 24.38 9.90
C LYS A 225 3.49 24.80 10.55
N CYS A 226 3.71 24.41 11.81
CA CYS A 226 4.88 24.86 12.58
C CYS A 226 5.88 23.74 12.91
N ASN A 227 5.59 22.50 12.50
CA ASN A 227 6.39 21.30 12.79
C ASN A 227 6.57 21.01 14.29
N GLN A 228 5.79 21.64 15.17
CA GLN A 228 5.83 21.33 16.60
C GLN A 228 5.34 19.88 16.83
N PRO A 229 6.06 19.05 17.59
CA PRO A 229 5.60 17.73 18.00
C PRO A 229 4.27 17.81 18.75
N LEU A 230 3.35 16.88 18.45
CA LEU A 230 2.00 16.87 19.01
C LEU A 230 1.74 15.73 19.99
N ALA A 231 2.71 14.84 20.19
CA ALA A 231 2.61 13.80 21.21
C ALA A 231 2.40 14.44 22.59
N GLY A 232 1.38 13.99 23.33
CA GLY A 232 1.00 14.56 24.63
C GLY A 232 0.41 15.98 24.58
N CYS A 233 0.27 16.57 23.40
CA CYS A 233 -0.30 17.92 23.23
C CYS A 233 -1.75 17.85 22.72
N GLN A 234 -2.54 18.90 22.98
CA GLN A 234 -3.83 19.07 22.32
C GLN A 234 -3.65 19.46 20.84
N TYR A 235 -4.41 18.82 19.96
CA TYR A 235 -4.37 19.06 18.51
C TYR A 235 -5.76 18.95 17.88
N VAL A 236 -5.88 19.37 16.62
CA VAL A 236 -7.09 19.23 15.80
C VAL A 236 -6.70 18.63 14.44
N MET A 237 -7.42 17.59 14.02
CA MET A 237 -7.31 17.04 12.67
C MET A 237 -8.14 17.90 11.69
N LYS A 238 -7.54 18.34 10.58
CA LYS A 238 -8.24 19.07 9.52
C LYS A 238 -7.95 18.49 8.15
N ILE A 239 -8.98 18.39 7.31
CA ILE A 239 -8.85 17.99 5.91
C ILE A 239 -8.37 19.19 5.08
N LEU A 240 -7.20 19.05 4.44
CA LEU A 240 -6.73 20.03 3.46
C LEU A 240 -7.36 19.72 2.09
N LYS A 241 -8.05 20.72 1.49
CA LYS A 241 -8.86 20.52 0.28
C LYS A 241 -8.06 19.98 -0.92
N GLU A 242 -6.78 20.30 -1.00
CA GLU A 242 -5.91 19.90 -2.12
C GLU A 242 -5.73 18.37 -2.20
N ASN A 243 -5.64 17.70 -1.06
CA ASN A 243 -5.27 16.29 -1.00
C ASN A 243 -6.37 15.37 -0.43
N LYS A 244 -7.49 15.95 0.04
CA LYS A 244 -8.54 15.23 0.79
C LYS A 244 -8.00 14.36 1.94
N LYS A 245 -6.82 14.72 2.45
CA LYS A 245 -6.15 14.06 3.58
C LYS A 245 -6.29 14.92 4.83
N GLU A 246 -6.42 14.26 5.97
CA GLU A 246 -6.41 14.89 7.28
C GLU A 246 -4.98 15.12 7.75
N PHE A 247 -4.75 16.30 8.31
CA PHE A 247 -3.46 16.69 8.87
C PHE A 247 -3.65 17.24 10.28
N PRO A 248 -2.72 16.94 11.20
CA PRO A 248 -2.80 17.42 12.57
C PRO A 248 -2.30 18.88 12.69
N PHE A 249 -3.01 19.68 13.47
CA PHE A 249 -2.68 21.07 13.80
C PHE A 249 -2.59 21.26 15.30
N CYS A 250 -1.57 21.96 15.80
CA CYS A 250 -1.61 22.47 17.18
C CYS A 250 -2.72 23.52 17.32
N LEU A 251 -3.21 23.73 18.53
CA LEU A 251 -4.30 24.69 18.80
C LEU A 251 -3.95 26.11 18.34
N SER A 252 -2.73 26.56 18.57
CA SER A 252 -2.28 27.90 18.16
C SER A 252 -2.28 28.06 16.64
N CYS A 253 -1.80 27.08 15.88
CA CYS A 253 -1.86 27.11 14.41
C CYS A 253 -3.29 26.94 13.87
N CYS A 254 -4.13 26.19 14.58
CA CYS A 254 -5.53 26.00 14.25
C CYS A 254 -6.34 27.31 14.40
N GLN A 255 -6.06 28.08 15.45
CA GLN A 255 -6.70 29.36 15.75
C GLN A 255 -6.15 30.49 14.84
N ASN A 256 -4.84 30.51 14.55
CA ASN A 256 -4.16 31.50 13.70
C ASN A 256 -4.43 31.36 12.18
N ILE A 257 -5.45 30.61 11.78
CA ILE A 257 -6.02 30.64 10.42
C ILE A 257 -6.89 31.90 10.24
N SER A 258 -7.39 32.47 11.34
CA SER A 258 -8.22 33.69 11.37
C SER A 258 -7.41 35.00 11.22
N SER A 259 -6.17 35.03 11.73
CA SER A 259 -5.43 36.30 11.91
C SER A 259 -4.26 36.53 10.95
N ASN A 260 -3.82 35.52 10.20
CA ASN A 260 -2.69 35.65 9.27
C ASN A 260 -3.19 35.61 7.82
N ASN A 261 -2.45 36.24 6.89
CA ASN A 261 -2.75 36.27 5.46
C ASN A 261 -2.72 34.88 4.81
N TYR A 262 -3.64 33.99 5.16
CA TYR A 262 -3.77 32.65 4.63
C TYR A 262 -5.21 32.44 4.19
N CYS A 263 -5.38 31.74 3.08
CA CYS A 263 -6.69 31.36 2.60
C CYS A 263 -7.32 30.34 3.57
N ALA A 264 -8.50 30.63 4.12
CA ALA A 264 -9.24 29.77 5.05
C ALA A 264 -9.74 28.47 4.40
N THR A 265 -9.63 28.35 3.07
CA THR A 265 -9.95 27.13 2.32
C THR A 265 -8.74 26.27 1.98
N CYS A 266 -7.72 26.82 1.31
CA CYS A 266 -6.57 26.04 0.84
C CYS A 266 -5.35 26.18 1.74
N PHE A 267 -5.39 27.09 2.72
CA PHE A 267 -4.33 27.33 3.69
C PHE A 267 -2.99 27.80 3.11
N VAL A 268 -2.99 28.21 1.84
CA VAL A 268 -1.86 28.88 1.18
C VAL A 268 -1.82 30.34 1.63
N LYS A 269 -0.60 30.86 1.81
CA LYS A 269 -0.36 32.25 2.17
C LYS A 269 -0.84 33.15 1.02
N ILE A 270 -1.70 34.09 1.34
CA ILE A 270 -2.10 35.21 0.49
C ILE A 270 -1.05 36.30 0.71
N PRO A 271 -0.24 36.69 -0.28
CA PRO A 271 0.63 37.85 -0.15
C PRO A 271 -0.20 39.08 0.25
N SER A 272 0.34 39.97 1.09
CA SER A 272 -0.41 41.12 1.62
C SER A 272 -1.05 41.99 0.52
N ASP A 273 -0.38 42.06 -0.64
CA ASP A 273 -0.79 42.87 -1.79
C ASP A 273 -1.59 42.08 -2.83
N TYR A 274 -1.89 40.80 -2.56
CA TYR A 274 -2.64 39.96 -3.51
C TYR A 274 -4.14 40.09 -3.27
N PRO A 275 -4.97 40.24 -4.33
CA PRO A 275 -6.42 40.31 -4.19
C PRO A 275 -7.01 39.11 -3.45
N HIS A 276 -7.85 39.37 -2.44
CA HIS A 276 -8.47 38.33 -1.62
C HIS A 276 -9.82 38.77 -1.05
N ILE A 277 -10.64 37.79 -0.65
CA ILE A 277 -11.93 37.99 0.01
C ILE A 277 -11.71 37.94 1.51
N VAL A 278 -12.31 38.85 2.28
CA VAL A 278 -12.23 38.89 3.74
C VAL A 278 -13.63 38.81 4.35
N ALA A 279 -13.85 37.90 5.30
CA ALA A 279 -15.09 37.86 6.07
C ALA A 279 -15.11 38.99 7.09
N LYS A 280 -16.21 39.75 7.10
CA LYS A 280 -16.49 40.76 8.11
C LYS A 280 -17.05 40.10 9.38
N ASN A 281 -16.27 39.23 10.02
CA ASN A 281 -16.61 38.62 11.30
C ASN A 281 -15.44 38.74 12.28
N GLU A 282 -15.67 38.42 13.55
CA GLU A 282 -14.68 38.51 14.64
C GLU A 282 -13.37 37.77 14.31
N ASN A 283 -13.44 36.75 13.46
CA ASN A 283 -12.32 35.92 13.04
C ASN A 283 -11.67 36.33 11.69
N SER A 284 -12.11 37.42 11.04
CA SER A 284 -11.47 38.02 9.84
C SER A 284 -10.90 37.05 8.78
N PHE A 285 -11.60 35.95 8.50
CA PHE A 285 -11.11 34.91 7.58
C PHE A 285 -10.84 35.47 6.18
N LYS A 286 -9.80 34.98 5.50
CA LYS A 286 -9.40 35.42 4.15
C LYS A 286 -9.52 34.27 3.14
N TRP A 287 -9.81 34.53 1.86
CA TRP A 287 -9.82 33.53 0.80
C TRP A 287 -9.23 34.08 -0.50
N HIS A 288 -8.62 33.21 -1.32
CA HIS A 288 -8.30 33.60 -2.70
C HIS A 288 -9.57 33.93 -3.49
N ILE A 289 -9.47 34.85 -4.45
CA ILE A 289 -10.54 35.18 -5.40
C ILE A 289 -10.61 34.10 -6.50
N ASN A 290 -10.97 32.88 -6.12
CA ASN A 290 -11.28 31.80 -7.05
C ASN A 290 -12.34 30.86 -6.47
N SER A 291 -13.04 30.14 -7.35
CA SER A 291 -14.12 29.20 -7.01
C SER A 291 -13.66 27.98 -6.22
N ASN A 292 -12.37 27.65 -6.26
CA ASN A 292 -11.81 26.60 -5.43
C ASN A 292 -11.70 27.04 -3.96
N CYS A 293 -11.46 28.33 -3.72
CA CYS A 293 -11.18 28.89 -2.40
C CYS A 293 -12.41 29.52 -1.75
N PHE A 294 -13.26 30.22 -2.48
CA PHE A 294 -14.44 30.87 -1.93
C PHE A 294 -15.69 30.35 -2.62
N CYS A 295 -16.32 29.33 -2.03
CA CYS A 295 -17.54 28.70 -2.53
C CYS A 295 -18.41 28.20 -1.38
N CYS A 296 -19.73 28.11 -1.61
CA CYS A 296 -20.66 27.58 -0.62
C CYS A 296 -20.29 26.15 -0.23
N SER A 297 -20.19 25.86 1.07
CA SER A 297 -19.84 24.52 1.57
C SER A 297 -20.84 23.45 1.15
N ILE A 298 -22.11 23.85 0.95
CA ILE A 298 -23.24 22.99 0.58
C ILE A 298 -23.37 22.85 -0.94
N CYS A 299 -23.54 23.95 -1.68
CA CYS A 299 -23.86 23.89 -3.11
C CYS A 299 -22.66 24.11 -4.07
N LYS A 300 -21.48 24.48 -3.56
CA LYS A 300 -20.24 24.72 -4.35
C LYS A 300 -20.32 25.83 -5.40
N VAL A 301 -21.37 26.64 -5.40
CA VAL A 301 -21.50 27.82 -6.26
C VAL A 301 -20.88 29.05 -5.59
N ASN A 302 -20.29 29.92 -6.38
CA ASN A 302 -19.84 31.25 -5.98
C ASN A 302 -21.00 32.23 -6.18
N ASN A 303 -21.42 32.94 -5.12
CA ASN A 303 -22.24 34.14 -5.26
C ASN A 303 -21.32 35.37 -5.35
#